data_AF-A0A971K3D0-F1
#
_entry.id   AF-A0A971K3D0-F1
#
_cell.length_a   1.000
_cell.length_b   1.000
_cell.length_c   1.000
_cell.angle_alpha   90.00
_cell.angle_beta   90.00
_cell.angle_gamma   90.00
#
_symmetry.space_group_name_H-M   'P 1'
#
loop_
_entity.id
_entity.type
_entity.pdbx_description
1 polymer ?
#
loop_
_entity_poly.entity_id
_entity_poly.type
_entity_poly.pdbx_seq_one_letter_code
_entity_poly.pdbx_strand_id
1 'polypeptide(L)'
;MVIFLDDIQWSDAATINLIYYIFCMDTLKHVLFVCTYRDNEIQAGHRLFQLFEKLRNLNSCTELILKPLDFTAVNNLISETLHSPPDITKPLAELLIKKTNGNPFFTIKLLKSLYLQKAFIFIPEKGQWSFELEKVKNAEISDNVIDLIIKSLKSLPERTINTLKLAACIGSQFGFRTLLLIKNDSETLLYNDI
;
A
#
# COMPACT_ATOMS: atom_id res chain seq x y z
N MET A 1 -25.55 5.81 2.43
CA MET A 1 -24.54 5.91 1.35
C MET A 1 -23.17 6.08 1.98
N VAL A 2 -22.12 5.47 1.41
CA VAL A 2 -20.73 5.67 1.88
C VAL A 2 -19.92 6.22 0.71
N ILE A 3 -19.19 7.31 0.94
CA ILE A 3 -18.28 7.92 -0.02
C ILE A 3 -16.86 7.78 0.55
N PHE A 4 -15.99 7.13 -0.21
CA PHE A 4 -14.58 6.95 0.13
C PHE A 4 -13.74 7.93 -0.69
N LEU A 5 -12.95 8.75 -0.02
CA LEU A 5 -12.03 9.71 -0.63
C LEU A 5 -10.61 9.32 -0.22
N ASP A 6 -9.82 8.87 -1.19
CA ASP A 6 -8.44 8.42 -0.96
C ASP A 6 -7.43 9.54 -1.23
N ASP A 7 -6.33 9.57 -0.49
CA ASP A 7 -5.21 10.51 -0.67
C ASP A 7 -5.63 11.98 -0.79
N ILE A 8 -6.55 12.42 0.08
CA ILE A 8 -7.15 13.76 -0.02
C ILE A 8 -6.11 14.89 0.12
N GLN A 9 -4.95 14.62 0.72
CA GLN A 9 -3.83 15.56 0.81
C GLN A 9 -3.34 16.11 -0.54
N TRP A 10 -3.61 15.41 -1.65
CA TRP A 10 -3.25 15.88 -3.00
C TRP A 10 -4.36 16.71 -3.68
N SER A 11 -5.46 16.98 -2.99
CA SER A 11 -6.56 17.78 -3.53
C SER A 11 -6.16 19.25 -3.66
N ASP A 12 -6.61 19.89 -4.74
CA ASP A 12 -6.47 21.33 -4.89
C ASP A 12 -7.34 22.13 -3.90
N ALA A 13 -7.08 23.42 -3.87
CA ALA A 13 -7.79 24.38 -3.04
C ALA A 13 -9.31 24.42 -3.25
N ALA A 14 -9.79 24.24 -4.49
CA ALA A 14 -11.20 24.35 -4.82
C ALA A 14 -11.96 23.09 -4.37
N THR A 15 -11.36 21.93 -4.60
CA THR A 15 -11.81 20.62 -4.15
C THR A 15 -11.94 20.57 -2.62
N ILE A 16 -10.93 21.04 -1.89
CA ILE A 16 -10.99 21.08 -0.40
C ILE A 16 -12.14 21.97 0.09
N ASN A 17 -12.36 23.12 -0.54
CA ASN A 17 -13.47 24.01 -0.18
C ASN A 17 -14.85 23.37 -0.46
N LEU A 18 -14.97 22.64 -1.58
CA LEU A 18 -16.18 21.91 -1.92
C LEU A 18 -16.46 20.81 -0.89
N ILE A 19 -15.44 20.02 -0.52
CA ILE A 19 -15.54 18.98 0.51
C ILE A 19 -16.03 19.58 1.83
N TYR A 20 -15.45 20.71 2.25
CA TYR A 20 -15.88 21.41 3.46
C TYR A 20 -17.36 21.81 3.41
N TYR A 21 -17.80 22.41 2.30
CA TYR A 21 -19.19 22.82 2.13
C TYR A 21 -20.12 21.62 2.25
N ILE A 22 -19.81 20.52 1.56
CA ILE A 22 -20.59 19.28 1.60
C ILE A 22 -20.67 18.72 3.02
N PHE A 23 -19.57 18.71 3.78
CA PHE A 23 -19.55 18.18 5.16
C PHE A 23 -20.41 19.01 6.12
N CYS A 24 -20.56 20.31 5.87
CA CYS A 24 -21.37 21.21 6.69
C CYS A 24 -22.83 21.32 6.24
N MET A 25 -23.26 20.60 5.20
CA MET A 25 -24.65 20.64 4.75
C MET A 25 -25.57 19.77 5.64
N ASP A 26 -26.44 20.42 6.41
CA ASP A 26 -27.44 19.77 7.27
C ASP A 26 -28.45 18.87 6.51
N THR A 27 -28.54 19.04 5.19
CA THR A 27 -29.43 18.24 4.33
C THR A 27 -28.87 16.83 4.06
N LEU A 28 -27.57 16.59 4.24
CA LEU A 28 -26.91 15.31 3.95
C LEU A 28 -26.90 14.38 5.17
N LYS A 29 -28.07 13.86 5.56
CA LYS A 29 -28.24 13.08 6.81
C LYS A 29 -27.91 11.58 6.71
N HIS A 30 -27.70 11.04 5.50
CA HIS A 30 -27.54 9.60 5.26
C HIS A 30 -26.28 9.25 4.45
N VAL A 31 -25.24 10.08 4.60
CA VAL A 31 -23.95 9.91 3.92
C VAL A 31 -22.85 9.78 4.96
N LEU A 32 -22.07 8.71 4.87
CA LEU A 32 -20.82 8.55 5.61
C LEU A 32 -19.67 8.87 4.67
N PHE A 33 -18.83 9.82 5.05
CA PHE A 33 -17.58 10.10 4.35
C PHE A 33 -16.43 9.39 5.08
N VAL A 34 -15.66 8.61 4.34
CA VAL A 34 -14.42 8.00 4.81
C VAL A 34 -13.29 8.62 4.01
N CYS A 35 -12.42 9.37 4.69
CA CYS A 35 -11.30 10.05 4.05
C CYS A 35 -10.00 9.48 4.55
N THR A 36 -9.06 9.20 3.65
CA THR A 36 -7.69 8.81 4.02
C THR A 36 -6.74 9.94 3.69
N TYR A 37 -5.71 10.09 4.51
CA TYR A 37 -4.63 11.01 4.22
C TYR A 37 -3.33 10.57 4.86
N ARG A 38 -2.20 11.10 4.36
CA ARG A 38 -0.87 10.92 4.97
C ARG A 38 -0.54 12.11 5.86
N ASP A 39 -0.37 11.86 7.15
CA ASP A 39 -0.11 12.89 8.16
C ASP A 39 1.22 13.62 7.96
N ASN A 40 2.25 12.91 7.48
CA ASN A 40 3.57 13.47 7.17
C ASN A 40 3.58 14.41 5.94
N GLU A 41 2.53 14.43 5.12
CA GLU A 41 2.41 15.32 3.96
C GLU A 41 1.55 16.57 4.25
N ILE A 42 0.95 16.66 5.45
CA ILE A 42 0.09 17.78 5.84
C ILE A 42 0.81 18.65 6.89
N GLN A 43 1.35 19.78 6.45
CA GLN A 43 1.97 20.78 7.33
C GLN A 43 0.92 21.72 7.95
N ALA A 44 1.28 22.43 9.03
CA ALA A 44 0.38 23.34 9.76
C ALA A 44 -0.24 24.48 8.91
N GLY A 45 0.31 24.76 7.72
CA GLY A 45 -0.25 25.72 6.76
C GLY A 45 -1.17 25.12 5.69
N HIS A 46 -1.37 23.80 5.67
CA HIS A 46 -2.15 23.12 4.63
C HIS A 46 -3.65 23.35 4.84
N ARG A 47 -4.40 23.60 3.75
CA ARG A 47 -5.85 23.88 3.84
C ARG A 47 -6.64 22.73 4.44
N LEU A 48 -6.21 21.48 4.22
CA LEU A 48 -6.79 20.30 4.87
C LEU A 48 -6.62 20.30 6.39
N PHE A 49 -5.49 20.79 6.91
CA PHE A 49 -5.30 20.91 8.34
C PHE A 49 -6.35 21.83 8.97
N GLN A 50 -6.58 22.99 8.34
CA GLN A 50 -7.62 23.93 8.78
C GLN A 50 -9.04 23.36 8.68
N LEU A 51 -9.30 22.55 7.65
CA LEU A 51 -10.56 21.83 7.49
C LEU A 51 -10.77 20.86 8.66
N PHE A 52 -9.79 20.00 8.96
CA PHE A 52 -9.90 19.03 10.04
C PHE A 52 -10.06 19.69 11.42
N GLU A 53 -9.34 20.78 11.69
CA GLU A 53 -9.52 21.55 12.93
C GLU A 53 -10.96 22.06 13.09
N LYS A 54 -11.57 22.58 12.00
CA LYS A 54 -12.99 22.98 12.03
C LYS A 54 -13.93 21.81 12.26
N LEU A 55 -13.68 20.66 11.62
CA LEU A 55 -14.54 19.48 11.76
C LEU A 55 -14.43 18.84 13.15
N ARG A 56 -13.25 18.87 13.77
CA ARG A 56 -13.02 18.44 15.15
C ARG A 56 -13.84 19.29 16.13
N ASN A 57 -13.85 20.61 15.95
CA ASN A 57 -14.64 21.52 16.78
C ASN A 57 -16.16 21.30 16.67
N LEU A 58 -16.64 20.77 15.53
CA LEU A 58 -18.03 20.44 15.30
C LEU A 58 -18.44 19.05 15.82
N ASN A 59 -17.52 18.29 16.45
CA ASN A 59 -17.73 16.90 16.90
C ASN A 59 -18.33 15.96 15.82
N SER A 60 -18.13 16.31 14.55
CA SER A 60 -18.76 15.62 13.41
C SER A 60 -17.76 14.73 12.65
N CYS A 61 -16.57 14.51 13.22
CA CYS A 61 -15.49 13.75 12.61
C CYS A 61 -14.87 12.79 13.63
N THR A 62 -14.68 11.54 13.19
CA THR A 62 -13.90 10.53 13.92
C THR A 62 -12.59 10.33 13.17
N GLU A 63 -11.47 10.54 13.87
CA GLU A 63 -10.14 10.36 13.31
C GLU A 63 -9.54 9.03 13.79
N LEU A 64 -9.05 8.23 12.85
CA LEU A 64 -8.41 6.94 13.11
C LEU A 64 -6.95 7.01 12.67
N ILE A 65 -6.04 7.12 13.63
CA ILE A 65 -4.60 7.11 13.37
C ILE A 65 -4.15 5.66 13.23
N LEU A 66 -3.76 5.27 12.02
CA LEU A 66 -3.23 3.93 11.73
C LEU A 66 -1.75 3.87 12.08
N LYS A 67 -1.44 3.09 13.11
CA LYS A 67 -0.05 2.80 13.51
C LYS A 67 0.49 1.59 12.73
N PRO A 68 1.82 1.44 12.64
CA PRO A 68 2.42 0.18 12.17
C PRO A 68 1.89 -1.01 12.97
N LEU A 69 1.84 -2.18 12.35
CA LEU A 69 1.43 -3.42 13.00
C LEU A 69 2.39 -3.76 14.13
N ASP A 70 1.83 -4.16 15.26
CA ASP A 70 2.62 -4.72 16.34
C ASP A 70 3.05 -6.17 16.03
N PHE A 71 3.87 -6.72 16.90
CA PHE A 71 4.37 -8.09 16.76
C PHE A 71 3.25 -9.12 16.65
N THR A 72 2.21 -8.98 17.47
CA THR A 72 1.08 -9.90 17.50
C THR A 72 0.32 -9.90 16.17
N ALA A 73 0.04 -8.71 15.63
CA ALA A 73 -0.63 -8.54 14.34
C ALA A 73 0.23 -9.05 13.17
N VAL A 74 1.55 -8.80 13.19
CA VAL A 74 2.48 -9.36 12.19
C VAL A 74 2.51 -10.88 12.26
N ASN A 75 2.58 -11.45 13.47
CA ASN A 75 2.59 -12.90 13.65
C ASN A 75 1.27 -13.55 13.19
N ASN A 76 0.14 -12.94 13.49
CA ASN A 76 -1.17 -13.41 13.03
C ASN A 76 -1.28 -13.36 11.50
N LEU A 77 -0.84 -12.26 10.88
CA LEU A 77 -0.78 -12.13 9.42
C LEU A 77 0.05 -13.27 8.79
N ILE A 78 1.20 -13.59 9.37
CA ILE A 78 2.08 -14.67 8.89
C ILE A 78 1.44 -16.04 9.14
N SER A 79 0.87 -16.26 10.33
CA SER A 79 0.18 -17.48 10.73
C SER A 79 -0.95 -17.84 9.77
N GLU A 80 -1.82 -16.87 9.48
CA GLU A 80 -2.93 -17.03 8.54
C GLU A 80 -2.42 -17.25 7.11
N THR A 81 -1.40 -16.50 6.68
CA THR A 81 -0.82 -16.66 5.33
C THR A 81 -0.24 -18.07 5.12
N LEU A 82 0.45 -18.60 6.13
CA LEU A 82 1.12 -19.90 6.06
C LEU A 82 0.23 -21.07 6.51
N HIS A 83 -1.01 -20.81 6.94
CA HIS A 83 -1.91 -21.79 7.55
C HIS A 83 -1.27 -22.57 8.73
N SER A 84 -0.34 -21.93 9.43
CA SER A 84 0.47 -22.54 10.50
C SER A 84 0.17 -21.85 11.83
N PRO A 85 0.09 -22.57 12.96
CA PRO A 85 -0.19 -21.97 14.27
C PRO A 85 0.72 -20.77 14.62
N PRO A 86 0.21 -19.77 15.37
CA PRO A 86 0.98 -18.61 15.78
C PRO A 86 2.29 -18.95 16.51
N ASP A 87 2.32 -20.04 17.28
CA ASP A 87 3.53 -20.47 17.99
C ASP A 87 4.65 -20.92 17.06
N ILE A 88 4.31 -21.51 15.91
CA ILE A 88 5.28 -21.96 14.91
C ILE A 88 5.83 -20.76 14.13
N THR A 89 5.01 -19.73 13.89
CA THR A 89 5.36 -18.58 13.05
C THR A 89 6.09 -17.47 13.78
N LYS A 90 6.10 -17.46 15.13
CA LYS A 90 6.81 -16.49 15.97
C LYS A 90 8.24 -16.17 15.51
N PRO A 91 9.12 -17.16 15.24
CA PRO A 91 10.50 -16.85 14.84
C PRO A 91 10.60 -16.13 13.49
N LEU A 92 9.66 -16.42 12.56
CA LEU A 92 9.57 -15.71 11.30
C LEU A 92 9.05 -14.29 11.51
N ALA A 93 8.04 -14.11 12.37
CA ALA A 93 7.51 -12.80 12.72
C ALA A 93 8.57 -11.90 13.37
N GLU A 94 9.40 -12.43 14.26
CA GLU A 94 10.52 -11.69 14.89
C GLU A 94 11.52 -11.17 13.87
N LEU A 95 11.81 -11.97 12.83
CA LEU A 95 12.70 -11.56 11.76
C LEU A 95 12.06 -10.50 10.86
N LEU A 96 10.80 -10.72 10.47
CA LEU A 96 10.10 -9.85 9.54
C LEU A 96 9.81 -8.49 10.17
N ILE A 97 9.34 -8.43 11.42
CA ILE A 97 9.01 -7.16 12.06
C ILE A 97 10.23 -6.25 12.24
N LYS A 98 11.41 -6.81 12.51
CA LYS A 98 12.67 -6.05 12.62
C LYS A 98 13.04 -5.35 11.31
N LYS A 99 12.69 -5.95 10.18
CA LYS A 99 12.97 -5.41 8.85
C LYS A 99 11.85 -4.51 8.34
N THR A 100 10.60 -4.86 8.64
CA THR A 100 9.44 -4.15 8.11
C THR A 100 8.97 -3.02 9.01
N ASN A 101 9.44 -2.98 10.25
CA ASN A 101 9.00 -2.06 11.29
C ASN A 101 7.47 -2.02 11.43
N GLY A 102 6.82 -3.18 11.26
CA GLY A 102 5.37 -3.32 11.32
C GLY A 102 4.61 -2.83 10.07
N ASN A 103 5.31 -2.44 8.99
CA ASN A 103 4.64 -2.01 7.76
C ASN A 103 3.94 -3.22 7.07
N PRO A 104 2.59 -3.22 6.92
CA PRO A 104 1.87 -4.35 6.33
C PRO A 104 2.28 -4.62 4.87
N PHE A 105 2.42 -3.56 4.07
CA PHE A 105 2.79 -3.66 2.66
C PHE A 105 4.16 -4.31 2.49
N PHE A 106 5.16 -3.86 3.27
CA PHE A 106 6.49 -4.43 3.25
C PHE A 106 6.47 -5.90 3.70
N THR A 107 5.75 -6.21 4.78
CA THR A 107 5.63 -7.58 5.30
C THR A 107 5.08 -8.53 4.25
N ILE A 108 3.99 -8.15 3.56
CA ILE A 108 3.40 -8.95 2.48
C ILE A 108 4.35 -9.09 1.29
N LYS A 109 5.01 -8.01 0.87
CA LYS A 109 5.99 -8.05 -0.22
C LYS A 109 7.17 -8.97 0.11
N LEU A 110 7.59 -8.97 1.36
CA LEU A 110 8.70 -9.79 1.80
C LEU A 110 8.33 -11.27 1.88
N LEU A 111 7.14 -11.60 2.37
CA LEU A 111 6.60 -12.96 2.28
C LEU A 111 6.54 -13.46 0.83
N LYS A 112 6.06 -12.62 -0.10
CA LYS A 112 6.05 -12.97 -1.54
C LYS A 112 7.46 -13.19 -2.09
N SER A 113 8.43 -12.36 -1.71
CA SER A 113 9.83 -12.52 -2.12
C SER A 113 10.41 -13.84 -1.61
N LEU A 114 10.18 -14.19 -0.35
CA LEU A 114 10.63 -15.45 0.26
C LEU A 114 10.01 -16.67 -0.43
N TYR A 115 8.72 -16.59 -0.78
CA TYR A 115 8.05 -17.61 -1.58
C TYR A 115 8.72 -17.81 -2.94
N LEU A 116 8.98 -16.73 -3.69
CA LEU A 116 9.63 -16.80 -5.00
C LEU A 116 11.06 -17.35 -4.93
N GLN A 117 11.76 -17.09 -3.82
CA GLN A 117 13.08 -17.63 -3.53
C GLN A 117 13.05 -19.08 -3.00
N LYS A 118 11.88 -19.73 -2.99
CA LYS A 118 11.67 -21.11 -2.52
C LYS A 118 12.06 -21.32 -1.05
N ALA A 119 11.93 -20.29 -0.22
CA ALA A 119 12.14 -20.39 1.22
C ALA A 119 10.97 -21.09 1.96
N PHE A 120 9.83 -21.25 1.28
CA PHE A 120 8.65 -21.93 1.78
C PHE A 120 8.37 -23.22 1.02
N ILE A 121 7.95 -24.25 1.76
CA ILE A 121 7.59 -25.57 1.23
C ILE A 121 6.17 -25.89 1.69
N PHE A 122 5.29 -26.21 0.75
CA PHE A 122 3.94 -26.63 1.08
C PHE A 122 3.94 -28.10 1.52
N ILE A 123 3.24 -28.40 2.61
CA ILE A 123 3.05 -29.75 3.16
C ILE A 123 1.58 -30.15 2.91
N PRO A 124 1.29 -30.92 1.84
CA PRO A 124 -0.08 -31.24 1.44
C PRO A 124 -0.87 -31.99 2.51
N GLU A 125 -0.21 -32.84 3.29
CA GLU A 125 -0.86 -33.70 4.30
C GLU A 125 -1.47 -32.89 5.44
N LYS A 126 -0.93 -31.69 5.70
CA LYS A 126 -1.40 -30.79 6.75
C LYS A 126 -2.16 -29.58 6.20
N GLY A 127 -2.04 -29.31 4.90
CA GLY A 127 -2.55 -28.07 4.29
C GLY A 127 -1.81 -26.81 4.77
N GLN A 128 -0.54 -26.95 5.14
CA GLN A 128 0.25 -25.87 5.76
C GLN A 128 1.53 -25.59 4.99
N TRP A 129 2.06 -24.37 5.15
CA TRP A 129 3.38 -24.01 4.68
C TRP A 129 4.41 -24.13 5.80
N SER A 130 5.52 -24.76 5.48
CA SER A 130 6.71 -24.84 6.31
C SER A 130 7.78 -23.90 5.79
N PHE A 131 8.63 -23.42 6.69
CA PHE A 131 9.75 -22.56 6.39
C PHE A 131 10.97 -22.99 7.18
N GLU A 132 12.15 -22.79 6.60
CA GLU A 132 13.41 -23.03 7.26
C GLU A 132 14.07 -21.69 7.58
N LEU A 133 14.22 -21.36 8.86
CA LEU A 133 14.71 -20.05 9.29
C LEU A 133 16.07 -19.71 8.71
N GLU A 134 16.96 -20.68 8.54
CA GLU A 134 18.28 -20.45 7.93
C GLU A 134 18.16 -20.08 6.45
N LYS A 135 17.25 -20.71 5.69
CA LYS A 135 16.97 -20.28 4.30
C LYS A 135 16.35 -18.89 4.24
N VAL A 136 15.49 -18.55 5.21
CA VAL A 136 14.90 -17.21 5.29
C VAL A 136 15.97 -16.17 5.64
N LYS A 137 16.88 -16.43 6.60
CA LYS A 137 17.97 -15.51 6.92
C LYS A 137 18.96 -15.33 5.77
N ASN A 138 19.25 -16.41 5.05
CA ASN A 138 20.19 -16.43 3.93
C ASN A 138 19.58 -15.91 2.62
N ALA A 139 18.25 -15.92 2.49
CA ALA A 139 17.58 -15.17 1.45
C ALA A 139 18.04 -13.71 1.54
N GLU A 140 18.36 -13.08 0.41
CA GLU A 140 18.67 -11.66 0.38
C GLU A 140 17.42 -10.84 0.72
N ILE A 141 17.11 -10.77 2.01
CA ILE A 141 16.03 -9.98 2.55
C ILE A 141 16.56 -8.56 2.62
N SER A 142 16.20 -7.72 1.64
CA SER A 142 16.55 -6.29 1.73
C SER A 142 16.03 -5.70 3.03
N ASP A 143 16.86 -4.88 3.65
CA ASP A 143 16.55 -4.11 4.85
C ASP A 143 15.63 -2.90 4.55
N ASN A 144 15.27 -2.66 3.28
CA ASN A 144 14.47 -1.51 2.86
C ASN A 144 13.40 -1.87 1.82
N VAL A 145 12.19 -1.32 2.00
CA VAL A 145 11.08 -1.39 1.03
C VAL A 145 11.54 -0.95 -0.36
N ILE A 146 12.38 0.08 -0.42
CA ILE A 146 12.85 0.66 -1.67
C ILE A 146 13.59 -0.38 -2.52
N ASP A 147 14.49 -1.18 -1.93
CA ASP A 147 15.22 -2.17 -2.72
C ASP A 147 14.31 -3.31 -3.17
N LEU A 148 13.29 -3.68 -2.38
CA LEU A 148 12.29 -4.65 -2.84
C LEU A 148 11.53 -4.12 -4.06
N ILE A 149 11.15 -2.84 -4.04
CA ILE A 149 10.51 -2.21 -5.20
C ILE A 149 11.47 -2.19 -6.39
N ILE A 150 12.73 -1.82 -6.19
CA ILE A 150 13.75 -1.84 -7.25
C ILE A 150 13.95 -3.26 -7.81
N LYS A 151 14.08 -4.28 -6.96
CA LYS A 151 14.18 -5.69 -7.38
C LYS A 151 12.94 -6.12 -8.17
N SER A 152 11.75 -5.72 -7.73
CA SER A 152 10.51 -6.02 -8.45
C SER A 152 10.47 -5.34 -9.82
N LEU A 153 10.87 -4.07 -9.92
CA LEU A 153 10.95 -3.35 -11.19
C LEU A 153 11.98 -4.00 -12.13
N LYS A 154 13.15 -4.39 -11.62
CA LYS A 154 14.20 -5.08 -12.39
C LYS A 154 13.78 -6.47 -12.87
N SER A 155 12.82 -7.12 -12.22
CA SER A 155 12.28 -8.41 -12.66
C SER A 155 11.29 -8.31 -13.83
N LEU A 156 10.82 -7.10 -14.14
CA LEU A 156 9.90 -6.87 -15.26
C LEU A 156 10.64 -6.89 -16.60
N PRO A 157 9.96 -7.27 -17.70
CA PRO A 157 10.51 -7.13 -19.04
C PRO A 157 10.96 -5.69 -19.33
N GLU A 158 12.04 -5.54 -20.09
CA GLU A 158 12.60 -4.22 -20.42
C GLU A 158 11.58 -3.29 -21.08
N ARG A 159 10.70 -3.85 -21.91
CA ARG A 159 9.59 -3.13 -22.55
C ARG A 159 8.62 -2.52 -21.53
N THR A 160 8.30 -3.24 -20.46
CA THR A 160 7.44 -2.78 -19.38
C THR A 160 8.13 -1.67 -18.59
N ILE A 161 9.41 -1.83 -18.26
CA ILE A 161 10.20 -0.81 -17.56
C ILE A 161 10.27 0.49 -18.37
N ASN A 162 10.54 0.39 -19.68
CA ASN A 162 10.61 1.57 -20.56
C ASN A 162 9.26 2.28 -20.65
N THR A 163 8.15 1.53 -20.67
CA THR A 163 6.80 2.09 -20.62
C THR A 163 6.54 2.81 -19.29
N LEU A 164 6.95 2.22 -18.16
CA LEU A 164 6.82 2.82 -16.83
C LEU A 164 7.65 4.11 -16.67
N LYS A 165 8.84 4.17 -17.25
CA LYS A 165 9.67 5.39 -17.27
C LYS A 165 8.94 6.53 -17.99
N LEU A 166 8.36 6.26 -19.16
CA LEU A 166 7.59 7.26 -19.90
C LEU A 166 6.36 7.71 -19.11
N ALA A 167 5.61 6.76 -18.53
CA ALA A 167 4.46 7.04 -17.68
C ALA A 167 4.81 7.95 -16.49
N ALA A 168 5.92 7.67 -15.80
CA ALA A 168 6.38 8.45 -14.66
C ALA A 168 6.69 9.92 -15.02
N CYS A 169 7.05 10.22 -16.26
CA CYS A 169 7.27 11.59 -16.74
C CYS A 169 5.97 12.35 -17.04
N ILE A 170 4.84 11.66 -17.23
CA ILE A 170 3.55 12.30 -17.56
C ILE A 170 2.90 12.88 -16.30
N GLY A 171 2.92 12.12 -15.21
CA GLY A 171 2.33 12.52 -13.93
C GLY A 171 1.77 11.35 -13.14
N SER A 172 1.17 11.64 -11.99
CA SER A 172 0.56 10.64 -11.10
C SER A 172 -0.71 10.01 -11.68
N GLN A 173 -1.36 10.67 -12.64
CA GLN A 173 -2.52 10.18 -13.38
C GLN A 173 -2.39 10.57 -14.84
N PHE A 174 -2.70 9.65 -15.75
CA PHE A 174 -2.67 9.90 -17.19
C PHE A 174 -3.64 8.96 -17.91
N GLY A 175 -4.15 9.41 -19.05
CA GLY A 175 -4.95 8.57 -19.93
C GLY A 175 -4.07 7.57 -20.68
N PHE A 176 -4.56 6.34 -20.87
CA PHE A 176 -3.88 5.31 -21.65
C PHE A 176 -3.50 5.78 -23.06
N ARG A 177 -4.37 6.57 -23.70
CA ARG A 177 -4.13 7.15 -25.02
C ARG A 177 -2.94 8.11 -25.02
N THR A 178 -2.74 8.89 -23.95
CA THR A 178 -1.58 9.79 -23.80
C THR A 178 -0.29 8.98 -23.71
N LEU A 179 -0.30 7.86 -22.98
CA LEU A 179 0.86 6.97 -22.88
C LEU A 179 1.20 6.33 -24.24
N LEU A 180 0.20 5.91 -25.01
CA LEU A 180 0.41 5.37 -26.36
C LEU A 180 1.01 6.38 -27.33
N LEU A 181 0.50 7.62 -27.31
CA LEU A 181 1.02 8.71 -28.16
C LEU A 181 2.49 8.99 -27.88
N ILE A 182 2.91 8.96 -26.61
CA ILE A 182 4.31 9.18 -26.21
C ILE A 182 5.19 7.97 -26.55
N LYS A 183 4.65 6.75 -26.47
CA LYS A 183 5.38 5.53 -26.79
C LYS A 183 5.60 5.32 -28.31
N ASN A 184 4.89 6.05 -29.18
CA ASN A 184 4.91 5.87 -30.64
C ASN A 184 4.58 4.42 -31.07
N ASP A 185 3.80 3.68 -30.26
CA ASP A 185 3.41 2.28 -30.53
C ASP A 185 1.91 2.23 -30.90
N SER A 186 1.55 1.44 -31.92
CA SER A 186 0.15 1.14 -32.27
C SER A 186 -0.54 0.28 -31.19
N GLU A 187 -1.83 0.56 -30.93
CA GLU A 187 -2.68 0.06 -29.82
C GLU A 187 -2.61 -1.44 -29.49
N THR A 188 -2.20 -2.29 -30.43
CA THR A 188 -2.36 -3.75 -30.37
C THR A 188 -1.37 -4.49 -29.47
N LEU A 189 -0.27 -3.88 -29.03
CA LEU A 189 0.83 -4.61 -28.37
C LEU A 189 0.97 -4.40 -26.86
N LEU A 190 0.16 -3.54 -26.23
CA LEU A 190 0.29 -3.22 -24.79
C LEU A 190 -0.65 -4.04 -23.88
N TYR A 191 -1.71 -4.62 -24.45
CA TYR A 191 -2.69 -5.43 -23.71
C TYR A 191 -2.16 -6.80 -23.27
N ASN A 192 -1.10 -7.31 -23.91
CA ASN A 192 -0.52 -8.63 -23.58
C ASN A 192 0.57 -8.57 -22.49
N ASP A 193 1.01 -7.36 -22.09
CA ASP A 193 2.15 -7.15 -21.18
C ASP A 193 1.72 -6.61 -19.79
N ILE A 194 0.41 -6.51 -19.51
CA ILE A 194 -0.20 -6.12 -18.23
C ILE A 194 -0.98 -7.31 -17.68
#